data_AF-A0A2V9NI22-F1
#
_entry.id   AF-A0A2V9NI22-F1
#
_cell.length_a   1.000
_cell.length_b   1.000
_cell.length_c   1.000
_cell.angle_alpha   90.00
_cell.angle_beta   90.00
_cell.angle_gamma   90.00
#
_symmetry.space_group_name_H-M   'P 1'
#
loop_
_entity.id
_entity.type
_entity.pdbx_description
1 polymer ?
#
loop_
_entity_poly.entity_id
_entity_poly.type
_entity_poly.pdbx_seq_one_letter_code
_entity_poly.pdbx_strand_id
1 'polypeptide(L)'
;MAGNGSKIEQDDRNPVDQHSAERVQKRTAQRFLDVQAAARFPIHLPVSLKSDSGDNSAEIKNISANGVLFQVSSDMPVGSPVNFTISLPADVVGAEADVQLDCRGRVVRSFEEDGRRAVGVVIDEYRFERH
;
A
#
# COMPACT_ATOMS: atom_id res chain seq x y z
N MET A 1 -19.70 26.18 -77.06
CA MET A 1 -19.87 26.62 -75.65
C MET A 1 -19.37 25.47 -74.78
N ALA A 2 -18.10 25.37 -74.35
CA ALA A 2 -17.28 26.22 -73.48
C ALA A 2 -17.72 26.23 -71.99
N GLY A 3 -16.80 25.86 -71.08
CA GLY A 3 -16.75 26.21 -69.63
C GLY A 3 -17.32 25.16 -68.66
N ASN A 4 -16.56 24.32 -67.94
CA ASN A 4 -15.61 24.51 -66.82
C ASN A 4 -16.21 25.04 -65.49
N GLY A 5 -15.89 24.39 -64.35
CA GLY A 5 -15.55 25.08 -63.09
C GLY A 5 -16.35 24.79 -61.79
N SER A 6 -15.92 23.75 -61.06
CA SER A 6 -15.73 23.63 -59.59
C SER A 6 -16.15 24.73 -58.59
N LYS A 7 -16.74 24.28 -57.46
CA LYS A 7 -16.43 24.72 -56.06
C LYS A 7 -17.05 23.70 -55.06
N ILE A 8 -16.33 22.67 -54.58
CA ILE A 8 -15.52 22.57 -53.34
C ILE A 8 -16.00 23.43 -52.16
N GLU A 9 -16.62 22.80 -51.17
CA GLU A 9 -16.46 23.14 -49.74
C GLU A 9 -16.26 21.83 -48.96
N GLN A 10 -14.99 21.57 -48.63
CA GLN A 10 -14.59 20.62 -47.59
C GLN A 10 -14.87 21.29 -46.24
N ASP A 11 -15.73 20.71 -45.39
CA ASP A 11 -15.73 21.03 -43.96
C ASP A 11 -14.82 20.01 -43.26
N ASP A 12 -13.65 20.53 -42.91
CA ASP A 12 -12.49 19.86 -42.36
C ASP A 12 -12.66 19.77 -40.84
N ARG A 13 -13.34 18.75 -40.33
CA ARG A 13 -13.45 18.51 -38.88
C ARG A 13 -13.21 17.06 -38.47
N ASN A 14 -11.91 16.77 -38.44
CA ASN A 14 -11.12 16.12 -37.38
C ASN A 14 -11.69 14.82 -36.73
N PRO A 15 -11.02 13.66 -36.91
CA PRO A 15 -11.36 12.44 -36.18
C PRO A 15 -10.89 12.56 -34.73
N VAL A 16 -11.84 12.56 -33.80
CA VAL A 16 -11.60 12.70 -32.35
C VAL A 16 -10.69 11.57 -31.84
N ASP A 17 -9.54 11.97 -31.30
CA ASP A 17 -8.47 11.16 -30.70
C ASP A 17 -8.97 10.10 -29.69
N GLN A 18 -9.04 8.84 -30.14
CA GLN A 18 -9.34 7.68 -29.29
C GLN A 18 -8.26 7.41 -28.22
N HIS A 19 -7.05 7.96 -28.38
CA HIS A 19 -5.96 7.85 -27.39
C HIS A 19 -6.13 8.73 -26.13
N SER A 20 -7.08 9.66 -26.13
CA SER A 20 -7.25 10.64 -25.04
C SER A 20 -7.94 10.03 -23.82
N ALA A 21 -8.93 9.15 -24.02
CA ALA A 21 -9.72 8.57 -22.94
C ALA A 21 -8.90 7.62 -22.04
N GLU A 22 -8.05 6.78 -22.64
CA GLU A 22 -7.18 5.86 -21.89
C GLU A 22 -6.10 6.59 -21.08
N ARG A 23 -5.60 7.71 -21.61
CA ARG A 23 -4.57 8.53 -20.95
C ARG A 23 -5.11 9.30 -19.74
N VAL A 24 -6.38 9.70 -19.80
CA VAL A 24 -7.10 10.32 -18.68
C VAL A 24 -7.38 9.25 -17.60
N GLN A 25 -7.85 8.06 -17.97
CA GLN A 25 -8.12 6.96 -17.02
C GLN A 25 -6.86 6.50 -16.27
N LYS A 26 -5.71 6.36 -16.95
CA LYS A 26 -4.43 6.03 -16.30
C LYS A 26 -3.98 7.10 -15.30
N ARG A 27 -4.18 8.39 -15.61
CA ARG A 27 -3.81 9.50 -14.72
C ARG A 27 -4.72 9.63 -13.50
N THR A 28 -6.03 9.39 -13.64
CA THR A 28 -6.93 9.35 -12.48
C THR A 28 -6.65 8.15 -11.61
N ALA A 29 -6.45 6.96 -12.16
CA ALA A 29 -6.05 5.77 -11.41
C ALA A 29 -4.72 5.99 -10.65
N GLN A 30 -3.73 6.63 -11.30
CA GLN A 30 -2.48 7.03 -10.64
C GLN A 30 -2.66 8.06 -9.51
N ARG A 31 -3.65 8.95 -9.60
CA ARG A 31 -3.94 9.90 -8.52
C ARG A 31 -4.66 9.28 -7.32
N PHE A 32 -5.42 8.21 -7.53
CA PHE A 32 -6.08 7.47 -6.44
C PHE A 32 -5.19 6.41 -5.80
N LEU A 33 -4.06 6.07 -6.41
CA LEU A 33 -3.12 5.09 -5.85
C LEU A 33 -2.37 5.58 -4.59
N ASP A 34 -2.45 6.87 -4.26
CA ASP A 34 -1.65 7.44 -3.16
C ASP A 34 -2.41 8.29 -2.15
N VAL A 35 -3.75 8.20 -2.13
CA VAL A 35 -4.51 8.71 -0.98
C VAL A 35 -4.44 7.66 0.12
N GLN A 36 -3.36 7.72 0.90
CA GLN A 36 -3.28 6.92 2.11
C GLN A 36 -4.37 7.40 3.07
N ALA A 37 -5.27 6.48 3.46
CA ALA A 37 -6.37 6.79 4.37
C ALA A 37 -5.90 7.27 5.77
N ALA A 38 -4.64 7.03 6.11
CA ALA A 38 -3.99 7.50 7.32
C ALA A 38 -2.52 7.84 7.04
N ALA A 39 -1.96 8.78 7.83
CA ALA A 39 -0.55 9.08 7.81
C ALA A 39 0.28 7.81 8.10
N ARG A 40 1.38 7.63 7.35
CA ARG A 40 2.34 6.55 7.55
C ARG A 40 3.62 7.11 8.15
N PHE A 41 4.03 6.55 9.26
CA PHE A 41 5.26 6.90 9.93
C PHE A 41 6.31 5.84 9.58
N PRO A 42 7.45 6.23 9.01
CA PRO A 42 8.59 5.32 8.92
C PRO A 42 9.08 5.06 10.34
N ILE A 43 9.03 3.80 10.77
CA ILE A 43 9.53 3.44 12.10
C ILE A 43 10.29 2.13 11.99
N HIS A 44 11.56 2.18 12.37
CA HIS A 44 12.42 1.02 12.52
C HIS A 44 12.26 0.47 13.94
N LEU A 45 11.05 0.03 14.28
CA LEU A 45 10.79 -0.59 15.59
C LEU A 45 10.95 -2.11 15.50
N PRO A 46 11.50 -2.75 16.56
CA PRO A 46 11.57 -4.19 16.63
C PRO A 46 10.15 -4.79 16.74
N VAL A 47 9.82 -5.72 15.85
CA VAL A 47 8.51 -6.41 15.83
C VAL A 47 8.69 -7.91 15.71
N SER A 48 7.88 -8.62 16.49
CA SER A 48 7.84 -10.08 16.48
C SER A 48 6.59 -10.55 15.75
N LEU A 49 6.75 -11.34 14.69
CA LEU A 49 5.65 -12.02 14.02
C LEU A 49 5.42 -13.39 14.67
N LYS A 50 4.21 -13.61 15.17
CA LYS A 50 3.78 -14.91 15.68
C LYS A 50 3.34 -15.77 14.47
N SER A 51 4.20 -16.68 14.02
CA SER A 51 3.90 -17.65 12.94
C SER A 51 3.78 -19.06 13.50
N ASP A 52 2.94 -19.89 12.87
CA ASP A 52 2.77 -21.32 13.20
C ASP A 52 4.09 -22.13 13.06
N SER A 53 5.08 -21.57 12.37
CA SER A 53 6.43 -22.14 12.18
C SER A 53 7.49 -21.67 13.19
N GLY A 54 7.11 -20.89 14.21
CA GLY A 54 8.03 -20.23 15.15
C GLY A 54 8.16 -18.72 14.90
N ASP A 55 8.73 -17.99 15.87
CA ASP A 55 8.98 -16.54 15.76
C ASP A 55 9.89 -16.25 14.56
N ASN A 56 9.30 -15.69 13.51
CA ASN A 56 10.04 -15.21 12.35
C ASN A 56 10.38 -13.74 12.61
N SER A 57 11.67 -13.41 12.65
CA SER A 57 12.10 -12.01 12.74
C SER A 57 11.61 -11.24 11.51
N ALA A 58 10.95 -10.12 11.76
CA ALA A 58 10.46 -9.22 10.73
C ALA A 58 10.81 -7.79 11.08
N GLU A 59 11.04 -6.99 10.04
CA GLU A 59 11.31 -5.57 10.20
C GLU A 59 10.06 -4.78 9.77
N ILE A 60 9.58 -3.84 10.59
CA ILE A 60 8.60 -2.86 10.13
C ILE A 60 9.31 -1.80 9.28
N LYS A 61 8.83 -1.58 8.06
CA LYS A 61 9.24 -0.45 7.21
C LYS A 61 8.46 0.81 7.52
N ASN A 62 7.15 0.67 7.69
CA ASN A 62 6.27 1.76 8.11
C ASN A 62 4.99 1.22 8.73
N ILE A 63 4.33 2.07 9.51
CA ILE A 63 3.04 1.80 10.15
C ILE A 63 2.12 3.01 10.00
N SER A 64 0.84 2.73 10.02
CA SER A 64 -0.26 3.68 10.13
C SER A 64 -1.32 3.12 11.06
N ALA A 65 -2.33 3.93 11.40
CA ALA A 65 -3.49 3.46 12.15
C ALA A 65 -4.21 2.26 11.50
N ASN A 66 -4.11 2.13 10.17
CA ASN A 66 -4.85 1.10 9.41
C ASN A 66 -4.01 -0.15 9.10
N GLY A 67 -2.69 -0.10 9.27
CA GLY A 67 -1.86 -1.18 8.77
C GLY A 67 -0.36 -0.97 8.86
N VAL A 68 0.37 -2.03 8.57
CA VAL A 68 1.82 -2.16 8.69
C VAL A 68 2.41 -2.70 7.39
N LEU A 69 3.60 -2.24 7.04
CA LEU A 69 4.43 -2.87 6.01
C LEU A 69 5.60 -3.59 6.67
N PHE A 70 5.63 -4.91 6.55
CA PHE A 70 6.74 -5.75 7.00
C PHE A 70 7.72 -6.01 5.87
N GLN A 71 8.98 -6.24 6.25
CA GLN A 71 9.94 -6.97 5.44
C GLN A 71 10.28 -8.29 6.12
N VAL A 72 10.06 -9.39 5.40
CA VAL A 72 10.20 -10.76 5.86
C VAL A 72 11.01 -11.59 4.85
N SER A 73 11.60 -12.68 5.32
CA SER A 73 12.37 -13.61 4.49
C SER A 73 11.53 -14.74 3.89
N SER A 74 10.26 -14.87 4.31
CA SER A 74 9.33 -15.91 3.87
C SER A 74 8.16 -15.35 3.07
N ASP A 75 7.58 -16.17 2.20
CA ASP A 75 6.38 -15.79 1.47
C ASP A 75 5.15 -15.78 2.39
N MET A 76 4.37 -14.71 2.29
CA MET A 76 3.06 -14.59 2.93
C MET A 76 2.00 -14.28 1.85
N PRO A 77 1.11 -15.25 1.53
CA PRO A 77 0.08 -15.05 0.52
C PRO A 77 -0.91 -13.94 0.91
N VAL A 78 -1.44 -13.24 -0.09
CA VAL A 78 -2.53 -12.28 0.10
C VAL A 78 -3.77 -12.99 0.64
N GLY A 79 -4.45 -12.38 1.61
CA GLY A 79 -5.62 -12.93 2.29
C GLY A 79 -5.30 -13.71 3.57
N SER A 80 -4.04 -14.11 3.77
CA SER A 80 -3.61 -14.85 4.97
C SER A 80 -3.78 -14.04 6.25
N PRO A 81 -4.23 -14.65 7.35
CA PRO A 81 -4.25 -14.01 8.66
C PRO A 81 -2.83 -13.84 9.19
N VAL A 82 -2.59 -12.77 9.95
CA VAL A 82 -1.30 -12.48 10.58
C VAL A 82 -1.53 -12.04 12.02
N ASN A 83 -0.85 -12.69 12.95
CA ASN A 83 -0.77 -12.28 14.35
C ASN A 83 0.64 -11.75 14.62
N PHE A 84 0.75 -10.58 15.24
CA PHE A 84 2.05 -9.97 15.50
C PHE A 84 2.01 -9.05 16.71
N THR A 85 3.16 -8.87 17.34
CA THR A 85 3.31 -8.00 18.50
C THR A 85 4.23 -6.83 18.16
N ILE A 86 3.72 -5.60 18.29
CA ILE A 86 4.53 -4.40 18.15
C ILE A 86 4.99 -3.96 19.54
N SER A 87 6.30 -3.83 19.72
CA SER A 87 6.88 -3.24 20.93
C SER A 87 7.21 -1.78 20.68
N LEU A 88 6.58 -0.88 21.44
CA LEU A 88 6.79 0.55 21.40
C LEU A 88 7.56 0.98 22.66
N PRO A 89 8.80 1.49 22.51
CA PRO A 89 9.57 2.01 23.63
C PRO A 89 8.87 3.19 24.33
N ALA A 90 8.99 3.27 25.65
CA ALA A 90 8.33 4.27 26.49
C ALA A 90 8.63 5.72 26.05
N ASP A 91 9.87 5.99 25.66
CA ASP A 91 10.36 7.30 25.19
C ASP A 91 9.74 7.71 23.84
N VAL A 92 9.43 6.74 22.98
CA VAL A 92 8.76 6.98 21.68
C VAL A 92 7.31 7.38 21.88
N VAL A 93 6.60 6.77 22.84
CA VAL A 93 5.17 7.02 23.08
C VAL A 93 4.88 8.01 24.20
N GLY A 94 5.92 8.49 24.91
CA GLY A 94 5.78 9.39 26.06
C GLY A 94 5.10 8.73 27.26
N ALA A 95 5.30 7.42 27.44
CA ALA A 95 4.74 6.64 28.54
C ALA A 95 5.78 6.39 29.65
N GLU A 96 5.33 5.93 30.82
CA GLU A 96 6.23 5.58 31.93
C GLU A 96 6.93 4.22 31.73
N ALA A 97 6.39 3.38 30.83
CA ALA A 97 6.90 2.05 30.53
C ALA A 97 6.65 1.70 29.05
N ASP A 98 7.40 0.72 28.56
CA ASP A 98 7.24 0.19 27.20
C ASP A 98 5.83 -0.35 27.00
N VAL A 99 5.30 -0.15 25.79
CA VAL A 99 3.95 -0.55 25.41
C VAL A 99 4.03 -1.67 24.40
N GLN A 100 3.37 -2.79 24.69
CA GLN A 100 3.21 -3.87 23.72
C GLN A 100 1.79 -3.88 23.15
N LEU A 101 1.71 -3.99 21.83
CA LEU A 101 0.47 -4.13 21.08
C LEU A 101 0.40 -5.53 20.49
N ASP A 102 -0.58 -6.29 20.91
CA ASP A 102 -0.94 -7.56 20.28
C ASP A 102 -1.94 -7.28 19.17
N CYS A 103 -1.52 -7.49 17.93
CA CYS A 103 -2.28 -7.18 16.72
C CYS A 103 -2.75 -8.44 16.00
N ARG A 104 -3.93 -8.36 15.40
CA ARG A 104 -4.38 -9.29 14.35
C ARG A 104 -4.70 -8.52 13.09
N GLY A 105 -4.42 -9.15 11.95
CA GLY A 105 -4.62 -8.53 10.66
C GLY A 105 -4.61 -9.51 9.51
N ARG A 106 -4.61 -8.94 8.31
CA ARG A 106 -4.65 -9.69 7.05
C ARG A 106 -3.69 -9.12 6.02
N VAL A 107 -3.00 -10.01 5.31
CA VAL A 107 -2.16 -9.61 4.17
C VAL A 107 -3.04 -9.07 3.05
N VAL A 108 -2.80 -7.84 2.60
CA VAL A 108 -3.50 -7.20 1.47
C VAL A 108 -2.62 -7.04 0.24
N ARG A 109 -1.29 -7.12 0.41
CA ARG A 109 -0.32 -7.12 -0.69
C ARG A 109 0.98 -7.80 -0.26
N SER A 110 1.65 -8.46 -1.21
CA SER A 110 2.94 -9.12 -1.01
C SER A 110 3.75 -9.01 -2.30
N PHE A 111 5.00 -8.53 -2.23
CA PHE A 111 5.85 -8.29 -3.40
C PHE A 111 7.35 -8.35 -3.10
N GLU A 112 8.15 -8.62 -4.12
CA GLU A 112 9.62 -8.60 -4.06
C GLU A 112 10.17 -7.19 -3.87
N GLU A 113 11.06 -7.02 -2.89
CA GLU A 113 11.77 -5.77 -2.64
C GLU A 113 13.15 -6.07 -2.03
N ASP A 114 14.22 -5.65 -2.70
CA ASP A 114 15.61 -5.82 -2.27
C ASP A 114 16.01 -7.25 -1.90
N GLY A 115 15.50 -8.24 -2.65
CA GLY A 115 15.78 -9.67 -2.42
C GLY A 115 15.08 -10.26 -1.19
N ARG A 116 14.23 -9.50 -0.52
CA ARG A 116 13.32 -9.96 0.55
C ARG A 116 11.87 -9.76 0.12
N ARG A 117 10.92 -10.22 0.94
CA ARG A 117 9.49 -10.06 0.69
C ARG A 117 8.92 -8.90 1.51
N ALA A 118 8.31 -7.94 0.84
CA ALA A 118 7.58 -6.85 1.47
C ALA A 118 6.10 -7.22 1.55
N VAL A 119 5.54 -7.17 2.77
CA VAL A 119 4.19 -7.67 3.06
C VAL A 119 3.38 -6.56 3.72
N GLY A 120 2.36 -6.08 3.02
CA GLY A 120 1.42 -5.09 3.54
C GLY A 120 0.25 -5.77 4.25
N VAL A 121 0.05 -5.43 5.51
CA VAL A 121 -0.98 -6.00 6.38
C VAL A 121 -1.93 -4.88 6.83
N VAL A 122 -3.24 -5.12 6.71
CA VAL A 122 -4.24 -4.29 7.41
C VAL A 122 -4.40 -4.79 8.82
N ILE A 123 -4.52 -3.89 9.79
CA ILE A 123 -4.80 -4.23 11.18
C ILE A 123 -6.32 -4.34 11.32
N ASP A 124 -6.80 -5.53 11.68
CA ASP A 124 -8.21 -5.78 11.96
C ASP A 124 -8.53 -5.38 13.41
N GLU A 125 -7.64 -5.75 14.35
CA GLU A 125 -7.77 -5.44 15.78
C GLU A 125 -6.40 -5.34 16.46
N TYR A 126 -6.35 -4.59 17.57
CA TYR A 126 -5.19 -4.56 18.46
C TYR A 126 -5.62 -4.47 19.93
N ARG A 127 -4.77 -4.96 20.81
CA ARG A 127 -4.91 -4.83 22.28
C ARG A 127 -3.60 -4.38 22.91
N PHE A 128 -3.68 -3.55 23.94
CA PHE A 128 -2.53 -3.22 24.78
C PHE A 128 -2.29 -4.37 25.76
N GLU A 129 -1.07 -4.86 25.85
CA GLU A 129 -0.65 -5.62 27.03
C GLU A 129 -0.34 -4.62 28.15
N ARG A 130 -1.01 -4.77 29.30
CA ARG A 130 -0.70 -4.01 30.51
C ARG A 130 0.12 -4.91 31.42
N HIS A 131 1.35 -4.49 31.72
CA HIS A 131 2.17 -5.06 32.80
C HIS A 131 1.91 -4.32 34.11
#